data_AF-L0PFX2-F1
#
_entry.id   AF-L0PFX2-F1
#
_cell.length_a   1.000
_cell.length_b   1.000
_cell.length_c   1.000
_cell.angle_alpha   90.00
_cell.angle_beta   90.00
_cell.angle_gamma   90.00
#
_symmetry.space_group_name_H-M   'P 1'
#
loop_
_entity.id
_entity.type
_entity.pdbx_description
1 polymer ?
#
loop_
_entity_poly.entity_id
_entity_poly.type
_entity_poly.pdbx_seq_one_letter_code
_entity_poly.pdbx_strand_id
1 'polypeptide(L)'
;MFSKLVGRFVCVFPPSLSFSDEIYPWQFMAACAISSTIEQQHILVTEVREKVLDNVISSKSLPPDIAAIKLGNVNLFLHALGLDIEQLNI
;
A
#
# COMPACT_ATOMS: atom_id res chain seq x y z
N MET A 1 -2.33 1.36 -19.85
CA MET A 1 -1.48 2.06 -18.86
C MET A 1 -1.00 1.09 -17.78
N PHE A 2 -1.93 0.37 -17.14
CA PHE A 2 -1.65 -0.67 -16.14
C PHE A 2 -0.61 -1.72 -16.58
N SER A 3 -0.73 -2.26 -17.80
CA SER A 3 0.18 -3.28 -18.35
C SER A 3 1.66 -2.85 -18.46
N LYS A 4 1.97 -1.54 -18.40
CA LYS A 4 3.35 -1.04 -18.38
C LYS A 4 3.94 -0.97 -16.95
N LEU A 5 3.09 -1.03 -15.93
CA LEU A 5 3.44 -0.92 -14.51
C LEU A 5 3.43 -2.26 -13.79
N VAL A 6 2.73 -3.26 -14.35
CA VAL A 6 2.75 -4.65 -13.86
C VAL A 6 4.20 -5.16 -13.79
N GLY A 7 4.60 -5.68 -12.62
CA GLY A 7 5.97 -6.12 -12.33
C GLY A 7 6.93 -5.00 -11.88
N ARG A 8 6.44 -3.75 -11.73
CA ARG A 8 7.24 -2.58 -11.31
C ARG A 8 6.56 -1.72 -10.25
N PHE A 9 5.45 -2.17 -9.66
CA PHE A 9 4.74 -1.41 -8.63
C PHE A 9 5.61 -1.15 -7.40
N VAL A 10 6.51 -2.07 -7.06
CA VAL A 10 7.49 -1.89 -5.98
C VAL A 10 8.42 -0.70 -6.24
N CYS A 11 8.73 -0.37 -7.50
CA CYS A 11 9.58 0.78 -7.84
C CYS A 11 8.93 2.14 -7.56
N VAL A 12 7.61 2.18 -7.33
CA VAL A 12 6.90 3.40 -6.92
C VAL A 12 7.25 3.77 -5.48
N PHE A 13 7.76 2.83 -4.69
CA PHE A 13 8.22 3.04 -3.33
C PHE A 13 9.74 3.25 -3.32
N PRO A 14 10.24 4.47 -3.08
CA PRO A 14 11.65 4.73 -2.91
C PRO A 14 12.20 4.05 -1.64
N PRO A 15 13.50 3.72 -1.60
CA PRO A 15 14.13 3.09 -0.44
C PRO A 15 14.27 4.03 0.78
N SER A 16 14.17 5.35 0.58
CA SER A 16 14.31 6.35 1.64
C SER A 16 13.32 7.50 1.43
N LEU A 17 12.10 7.33 1.92
CA LEU A 17 11.14 8.44 2.05
C LEU A 17 11.06 8.87 3.51
N SER A 18 10.97 10.18 3.72
CA SER A 18 10.47 10.74 4.97
C SER A 18 9.05 10.24 5.21
N PHE A 19 8.65 10.03 6.46
CA PHE A 19 7.31 9.52 6.82
C PHE A 19 6.16 10.36 6.22
N SER A 20 6.36 11.66 5.99
CA SER A 20 5.39 12.53 5.32
C SER A 20 5.22 12.29 3.81
N ASP A 21 6.25 11.76 3.14
CA ASP A 21 6.22 11.54 1.69
C ASP A 21 5.81 10.10 1.32
N GLU A 22 5.74 9.20 2.30
CA GLU A 22 5.25 7.83 2.08
C GLU A 22 3.79 7.80 1.60
N ILE A 23 2.98 8.83 1.83
CA ILE A 23 1.57 8.86 1.44
C ILE A 23 1.35 8.86 -0.08
N TYR A 24 2.25 9.47 -0.87
CA TYR A 24 2.05 9.63 -2.32
C TYR A 24 2.06 8.30 -3.09
N PRO A 25 3.02 7.37 -2.85
CA PRO A 25 2.96 6.02 -3.40
C PRO A 25 1.64 5.30 -3.08
N TRP A 26 1.16 5.41 -1.83
CA TRP A 26 -0.08 4.76 -1.41
C TRP A 26 -1.33 5.35 -2.07
N GLN A 27 -1.40 6.68 -2.23
CA GLN A 27 -2.45 7.35 -2.99
C GLN A 27 -2.46 6.93 -4.46
N PHE A 28 -1.29 6.84 -5.08
CA PHE A 28 -1.16 6.37 -6.46
C PHE A 28 -1.65 4.93 -6.61
N MET A 29 -1.28 4.06 -5.68
CA MET A 29 -1.71 2.67 -5.61
C MET A 29 -3.22 2.56 -5.42
N ALA A 30 -3.81 3.36 -4.54
CA ALA A 30 -5.24 3.43 -4.30
C ALA A 30 -6.00 3.89 -5.56
N ALA A 31 -5.54 4.96 -6.22
CA ALA A 31 -6.13 5.44 -7.46
C ALA A 31 -6.04 4.38 -8.58
N CYS A 32 -4.91 3.66 -8.67
CA CYS A 32 -4.75 2.54 -9.60
C CYS A 32 -5.72 1.41 -9.29
N ALA A 33 -5.87 1.02 -8.02
CA ALA A 33 -6.80 -0.02 -7.58
C ALA A 33 -8.25 0.30 -7.97
N ILE A 34 -8.71 1.53 -7.76
CA ILE A 34 -10.08 1.97 -8.11
C ILE A 34 -10.28 1.97 -9.64
N SER A 35 -9.26 2.34 -10.40
CA SER A 35 -9.33 2.38 -11.87
C SER A 35 -9.10 1.00 -12.54
N SER A 36 -8.77 -0.03 -11.76
CA SER A 36 -8.39 -1.35 -12.26
C SER A 36 -9.55 -2.35 -12.21
N THR A 37 -9.52 -3.34 -13.11
CA THR A 37 -10.46 -4.48 -13.07
C THR A 37 -10.10 -5.44 -11.94
N ILE A 38 -11.02 -6.35 -11.57
CA ILE A 38 -10.80 -7.33 -10.49
C ILE A 38 -9.50 -8.16 -10.68
N GLU A 39 -9.22 -8.61 -11.90
CA GLU A 39 -7.97 -9.34 -12.20
C GLU A 39 -6.72 -8.48 -12.03
N GLN A 40 -6.80 -7.19 -12.39
CA GLN A 40 -5.71 -6.24 -12.20
C GLN A 40 -5.51 -5.89 -10.72
N GLN A 41 -6.60 -5.77 -9.96
CA GLN A 41 -6.57 -5.59 -8.51
C GLN A 41 -5.88 -6.78 -7.83
N HIS A 42 -6.15 -8.02 -8.27
CA HIS A 42 -5.45 -9.22 -7.78
C HIS A 42 -3.94 -9.16 -8.02
N ILE A 43 -3.51 -8.68 -9.19
CA ILE A 43 -2.10 -8.48 -9.51
C ILE A 43 -1.49 -7.40 -8.60
N LEU A 44 -2.16 -6.25 -8.45
CA LEU A 44 -1.73 -5.16 -7.56
C LEU A 44 -1.50 -5.67 -6.13
N VAL A 45 -2.50 -6.36 -5.56
CA VAL A 45 -2.43 -6.89 -4.19
C VAL A 45 -1.28 -7.88 -4.04
N THR A 46 -1.05 -8.73 -5.04
CA THR A 46 0.04 -9.72 -5.00
C THR A 46 1.40 -9.03 -5.01
N GLU A 47 1.59 -8.02 -5.86
CA GLU A 47 2.84 -7.28 -6.00
C GLU A 47 3.18 -6.44 -4.77
N VAL A 48 2.19 -5.81 -4.13
CA VAL A 48 2.41 -4.93 -2.96
C VAL A 48 2.21 -5.62 -1.62
N ARG A 49 1.86 -6.91 -1.61
CA ARG A 49 1.66 -7.70 -0.38
C ARG A 49 2.86 -7.59 0.55
N GLU A 50 4.07 -7.85 0.04
CA GLU A 50 5.29 -7.79 0.86
C GLU A 50 5.49 -6.40 1.45
N LYS A 51 5.20 -5.34 0.68
CA LYS A 51 5.35 -3.96 1.14
C LYS A 51 4.31 -3.56 2.18
N VAL A 52 3.08 -4.07 2.06
CA VAL A 52 2.03 -3.92 3.07
C VAL A 52 2.44 -4.59 4.38
N LEU A 53 2.88 -5.85 4.31
CA LEU A 53 3.33 -6.61 5.48
C LEU A 53 4.54 -5.93 6.15
N ASP A 54 5.53 -5.52 5.36
CA ASP A 54 6.71 -4.81 5.84
C ASP A 54 6.33 -3.51 6.58
N ASN A 55 5.37 -2.74 6.06
CA ASN A 55 4.88 -1.54 6.74
C ASN A 55 4.11 -1.84 8.02
N VAL A 56 3.26 -2.87 8.04
CA VAL A 56 2.52 -3.29 9.24
C VAL A 56 3.49 -3.78 10.32
N ILE A 57 4.47 -4.62 9.96
CA ILE A 57 5.49 -5.13 10.89
C ILE A 57 6.37 -3.97 11.39
N SER A 58 6.83 -3.10 10.51
CA SER A 58 7.62 -1.92 10.87
C SER A 58 6.85 -0.98 11.79
N SER A 59 5.54 -0.81 11.56
CA SER A 59 4.69 0.04 12.39
C SER A 59 4.60 -0.47 13.84
N LYS A 60 4.66 -1.79 14.07
CA LYS A 60 4.68 -2.38 15.42
C LYS A 60 5.95 -2.02 16.22
N SER A 61 7.05 -1.66 15.54
CA SER A 61 8.34 -1.26 16.16
C SER A 61 8.50 0.26 16.27
N LEU A 62 7.63 1.04 15.63
CA LEU A 62 7.70 2.50 15.58
C LEU A 62 6.85 3.15 16.69
N PRO A 63 7.13 4.43 17.03
CA PRO A 63 6.28 5.20 17.93
C PRO A 63 4.82 5.23 17.45
N PRO A 64 3.84 5.29 18.37
CA PRO A 64 2.41 5.20 18.02
C PRO A 64 1.95 6.26 17.01
N ASP A 65 2.53 7.46 17.08
CA ASP A 65 2.22 8.56 16.15
C ASP A 65 2.62 8.23 14.70
N ILE A 66 3.81 7.63 14.52
CA ILE A 66 4.34 7.24 13.20
C ILE A 66 3.68 5.95 12.72
N ALA A 67 3.43 5.02 13.64
CA ALA A 67 2.74 3.77 13.34
C ALA A 67 1.33 4.03 12.78
N ALA A 68 0.58 4.96 13.39
CA ALA A 68 -0.74 5.36 12.91
C ALA A 68 -0.71 5.92 11.48
N ILE A 69 0.29 6.72 11.15
CA ILE A 69 0.47 7.28 9.79
C ILE A 69 0.75 6.15 8.79
N LYS A 70 1.68 5.24 9.08
CA LYS A 70 2.00 4.10 8.20
C LYS A 70 0.80 3.19 7.99
N LEU A 71 0.09 2.85 9.05
CA LEU A 71 -1.11 2.02 8.98
C LEU A 71 -2.23 2.73 8.21
N GLY A 72 -2.43 4.03 8.42
CA GLY A 72 -3.40 4.83 7.67
C GLY A 72 -3.12 4.85 6.16
N ASN A 73 -1.84 4.95 5.79
CA ASN A 73 -1.42 4.90 4.39
C ASN A 73 -1.71 3.54 3.72
N VAL A 74 -1.42 2.44 4.42
CA VAL A 74 -1.77 1.10 3.96
C VAL A 74 -3.30 0.95 3.87
N ASN A 75 -4.03 1.49 4.85
CA ASN A 75 -5.48 1.39 4.90
C ASN A 75 -6.14 2.12 3.74
N LEU A 76 -5.59 3.26 3.31
CA LEU A 76 -6.04 3.97 2.12
C LEU A 76 -6.02 3.07 0.86
N PHE A 77 -4.98 2.27 0.68
CA PHE A 77 -4.88 1.33 -0.44
C PHE A 77 -5.84 0.15 -0.29
N LEU A 78 -5.98 -0.40 0.91
CA LEU A 78 -6.94 -1.48 1.15
C LEU A 78 -8.38 -1.00 0.93
N HIS A 79 -8.72 0.19 1.41
CA HIS A 79 -10.04 0.78 1.25
C HIS A 79 -10.40 0.99 -0.22
N ALA A 80 -9.42 1.36 -1.04
CA ALA A 80 -9.57 1.44 -2.50
C ALA A 80 -9.87 0.10 -3.18
N LEU A 81 -9.54 -1.03 -2.53
CA LEU A 81 -9.87 -2.39 -2.94
C LEU A 81 -11.17 -2.90 -2.28
N GLY A 82 -11.80 -2.11 -1.41
CA GLY A 82 -12.94 -2.55 -0.61
C GLY A 82 -12.56 -3.48 0.55
N LEU A 83 -11.29 -3.47 0.96
CA LEU A 83 -10.75 -4.23 2.10
C LEU A 83 -10.41 -3.26 3.25
N ASP A 84 -10.43 -3.74 4.48
CA ASP A 84 -9.98 -2.95 5.63
C ASP A 84 -8.79 -3.61 6.36
N ILE A 85 -7.86 -2.82 6.88
CA ILE A 85 -6.74 -3.31 7.69
C ILE A 85 -7.24 -4.05 8.92
N GLU A 86 -8.38 -3.63 9.49
CA GLU A 86 -8.97 -4.29 10.67
C GLU A 86 -9.47 -5.71 10.35
N GLN A 87 -9.75 -6.00 9.06
CA GLN A 87 -10.10 -7.35 8.59
C GLN A 87 -8.87 -8.22 8.35
N LEU A 88 -7.69 -7.60 8.20
CA LEU A 88 -6.40 -8.27 8.07
C LEU A 88 -5.89 -8.68 9.47
N ASN A 89 -6.64 -9.53 10.16
CA ASN A 89 -6.28 -10.05 11.48
C ASN A 89 -4.96 -10.85 11.41
N ILE A 90 -3.83 -10.18 11.70
CA ILE A 90 -2.45 -10.72 11.64
C ILE A 90 -1.70 -10.60 12.97
#